data_AF-A0A3S2W6R9-F1
#
_entry.id   AF-A0A3S2W6R9-F1
#
_cell.length_a   1.000
_cell.length_b   1.000
_cell.length_c   1.000
_cell.angle_alpha   90.00
_cell.angle_beta   90.00
_cell.angle_gamma   90.00
#
_symmetry.space_group_name_H-M   'P 1'
#
loop_
_entity.id
_entity.type
_entity.pdbx_description
1 polymer ?
#
loop_
_entity_poly.entity_id
_entity_poly.type
_entity_poly.pdbx_seq_one_letter_code
_entity_poly.pdbx_strand_id
1 'polypeptide(L)'
;MTAWQKALEEGDPLGAAELSFAAYAGGDRDAETADFAFKAQCGTGRFEEALEILAETPTAAQSTSSFVSLLNMIAMTGATELVEKYGLFPVMEANEGTHPGISEFGVRIAAQCLRRRPDHAEARLFLHTVFPKLIAGADWNLLRCVLVPVSDADRQLMVNRIDGAFGGVPYPLVPELARFSSTAVDNLCGPDILTRPMEAVFLPQTIVWRIANGAAHMQVAEDRPASLTPPVLNRERIAANVRALQRAARDFVSTARDYPFDRYEGFGDGVLGSGAPVIVLSTGRVGTMAMEALLKRSDGLLPFHAFNLHVETGDQNAILYKLISEDPGSFERDIESILRYRFSEFAYCRAAGKIPVIVNHLDTVLAPILMGAFPDARLIRMHRAPEKTLLSLAYKNQFGYRQLRHLKSRFDKDTGEFVFRRDRSLTIEQECAWYMYVTDLLADIYRTELARPGRFLDLDMEQVFGLAAGAIRHLSDFLDDPAITPETCRDVFSQRINEKSFYTFDPVRGDLARLAAELEKAYTALEGEGGFG
;
A
#
# COMPACT_ATOMS: atom_id res chain seq x y z
N MET A 1 8.51 -27.90 -51.04
CA MET A 1 9.27 -27.28 -49.94
C MET A 1 9.92 -26.02 -50.49
N THR A 2 9.52 -24.84 -50.02
CA THR A 2 10.06 -23.57 -50.53
C THR A 2 11.51 -23.38 -50.05
N ALA A 3 12.30 -22.56 -50.75
CA ALA A 3 13.71 -22.33 -50.40
C ALA A 3 13.87 -21.79 -48.95
N TRP A 4 12.89 -21.02 -48.48
CA TRP A 4 12.78 -20.52 -47.10
C TRP A 4 12.53 -21.64 -46.07
N GLN A 5 11.61 -22.58 -46.35
CA GLN A 5 11.35 -23.72 -45.44
C GLN A 5 12.59 -24.61 -45.27
N LYS A 6 13.36 -24.78 -46.35
CA LYS A 6 14.59 -25.56 -46.33
C LYS A 6 15.69 -24.92 -45.45
N ALA A 7 15.85 -23.59 -45.53
CA ALA A 7 16.81 -22.86 -44.69
C ALA A 7 16.49 -22.96 -43.19
N LEU A 8 15.19 -23.01 -42.84
CA LEU A 8 14.76 -23.20 -41.45
C LEU A 8 15.02 -24.61 -40.92
N GLU A 9 14.77 -25.64 -41.72
CA GLU A 9 15.07 -27.03 -41.33
C GLU A 9 16.58 -27.30 -41.19
N GLU A 10 17.40 -26.53 -41.91
CA GLU A 10 18.87 -26.60 -41.86
C GLU A 10 19.48 -25.73 -40.73
N GLY A 11 18.65 -25.02 -39.94
CA GLY A 11 19.12 -24.22 -38.81
C GLY A 11 19.79 -22.90 -39.21
N ASP A 12 19.49 -22.38 -40.40
CA ASP A 12 19.99 -21.09 -40.91
C ASP A 12 18.88 -20.02 -40.89
N PRO A 13 18.64 -19.38 -39.72
CA PRO A 13 17.61 -18.36 -39.57
C PRO A 13 17.95 -17.07 -40.33
N LEU A 14 19.23 -16.83 -40.66
CA LEU A 14 19.66 -15.64 -41.39
C LEU A 14 19.35 -15.78 -42.89
N GLY A 15 19.69 -16.93 -43.49
CA GLY A 15 19.33 -17.25 -44.87
C GLY A 15 17.82 -17.31 -45.08
N ALA A 16 17.06 -17.81 -44.08
CA ALA A 16 15.60 -17.78 -44.10
C ALA A 16 15.04 -16.34 -44.10
N ALA A 17 15.65 -15.42 -43.35
CA ALA A 17 15.24 -14.01 -43.30
C ALA A 17 15.55 -13.27 -44.61
N GLU A 18 16.72 -13.49 -45.21
CA GLU A 18 17.10 -12.87 -46.49
C GLU A 18 16.21 -13.33 -47.65
N LEU A 19 15.86 -14.62 -47.70
CA LEU A 19 14.94 -15.18 -48.70
C LEU A 19 13.51 -14.65 -48.54
N SER A 20 13.07 -14.44 -47.29
CA SER A 20 11.76 -13.83 -46.99
C SER A 20 11.72 -12.36 -47.43
N PHE A 21 12.83 -11.64 -47.26
CA PHE A 21 12.96 -10.25 -47.67
C PHE A 21 12.99 -10.09 -49.20
N ALA A 22 13.69 -10.97 -49.90
CA ALA A 22 13.71 -10.97 -51.37
C ALA A 22 12.32 -11.25 -51.98
N ALA A 23 11.52 -12.11 -51.33
CA ALA A 23 10.13 -12.38 -51.73
C ALA A 23 9.21 -11.16 -51.48
N TYR A 24 9.38 -10.49 -50.33
CA TYR A 24 8.63 -9.26 -50.00
C TYR A 24 8.97 -8.09 -50.93
N ALA A 25 10.25 -7.86 -51.22
CA ALA A 25 10.70 -6.85 -52.16
C ALA A 25 10.25 -7.13 -53.61
N GLY A 26 9.99 -8.41 -53.94
CA GLY A 26 9.41 -8.85 -55.21
C GLY A 26 7.89 -8.67 -55.33
N GLY A 27 7.21 -8.20 -54.28
CA GLY A 27 5.78 -7.88 -54.30
C GLY A 27 4.84 -8.95 -53.75
N ASP A 28 5.35 -10.02 -53.15
CA ASP A 28 4.52 -11.01 -52.45
C ASP A 28 4.29 -10.56 -51.00
N ARG A 29 3.09 -10.06 -50.71
CA ARG A 29 2.76 -9.29 -49.50
C ARG A 29 1.90 -10.07 -48.51
N ASP A 30 2.44 -11.12 -47.90
CA ASP A 30 1.79 -11.75 -46.75
C ASP A 30 2.25 -11.13 -45.43
N ALA A 31 1.29 -10.69 -44.61
CA ALA A 31 1.51 -9.94 -43.38
C ALA A 31 2.32 -10.71 -42.31
N GLU A 32 2.27 -12.05 -42.35
CA GLU A 32 3.05 -12.91 -41.45
C GLU A 32 4.57 -12.85 -41.74
N THR A 33 4.96 -12.64 -43.01
CA THR A 33 6.36 -12.54 -43.42
C THR A 33 7.00 -11.24 -42.91
N ALA A 34 6.23 -10.16 -42.85
CA ALA A 34 6.67 -8.87 -42.30
C ALA A 34 6.80 -8.88 -40.77
N ASP A 35 5.86 -9.52 -40.05
CA ASP A 35 5.91 -9.65 -38.59
C ASP A 35 7.08 -10.52 -38.12
N PHE A 36 7.43 -11.58 -38.86
CA PHE A 36 8.60 -12.41 -38.56
C PHE A 36 9.93 -11.70 -38.86
N ALA A 37 10.04 -11.02 -40.00
CA ALA A 37 11.22 -10.22 -40.35
C ALA A 37 11.50 -9.10 -39.32
N PHE A 38 10.43 -8.46 -38.83
CA PHE A 38 10.48 -7.47 -37.76
C PHE A 38 10.98 -8.07 -36.43
N LYS A 39 10.42 -9.20 -35.99
CA LYS A 39 10.85 -9.89 -34.77
C LYS A 39 12.31 -10.35 -34.84
N ALA A 40 12.78 -10.78 -36.02
CA ALA A 40 14.16 -11.16 -36.24
C ALA A 40 15.11 -9.94 -36.14
N GLN A 41 14.75 -8.79 -36.73
CA GLN A 41 15.57 -7.57 -36.65
C GLN A 41 15.68 -7.01 -35.23
N CYS A 42 14.60 -7.04 -34.44
CA CYS A 42 14.61 -6.65 -33.02
C CYS A 42 15.56 -7.49 -32.17
N GLY A 43 15.87 -8.74 -32.56
CA GLY A 43 16.88 -9.58 -31.92
C GLY A 43 18.33 -9.24 -32.28
N THR A 44 18.56 -8.49 -33.37
CA THR A 44 19.91 -8.25 -33.94
C THR A 44 20.51 -6.87 -33.65
N GLY A 45 19.86 -6.04 -32.82
CA GLY A 45 20.41 -4.74 -32.39
C GLY A 45 20.35 -3.60 -33.42
N ARG A 46 19.67 -3.78 -34.56
CA ARG A 46 19.44 -2.74 -35.58
C ARG A 46 18.07 -2.07 -35.42
N PHE A 47 17.86 -1.50 -34.23
CA PHE A 47 16.56 -1.07 -33.74
C PHE A 47 16.04 0.22 -34.38
N GLU A 48 16.93 1.19 -34.64
CA GLU A 48 16.56 2.48 -35.23
C GLU A 48 16.14 2.38 -36.71
N GLU A 49 16.80 1.52 -37.50
CA GLU A 49 16.42 1.26 -38.90
C GLU A 49 15.03 0.61 -39.02
N ALA A 50 14.71 -0.35 -38.14
CA ALA A 50 13.39 -1.00 -38.13
C ALA A 50 12.25 0.00 -37.81
N LEU A 51 12.55 1.01 -36.98
CA LEU A 51 11.62 2.05 -36.57
C LEU A 51 11.36 3.10 -37.66
N GLU A 52 12.38 3.47 -38.44
CA GLU A 52 12.22 4.38 -39.58
C GLU A 52 11.37 3.75 -40.69
N ILE A 53 11.59 2.47 -40.98
CA ILE A 53 10.83 1.72 -42.01
C ILE A 53 9.33 1.62 -41.65
N LEU A 54 9.01 1.33 -40.38
CA LEU A 54 7.63 1.25 -39.89
C LEU A 54 6.88 2.58 -39.99
N ALA A 55 7.60 3.69 -39.82
CA ALA A 55 7.03 5.02 -39.80
C ALA A 55 6.92 5.66 -41.19
N GLU A 56 7.75 5.25 -42.15
CA GLU A 56 7.71 5.73 -43.54
C GLU A 56 6.68 5.00 -44.42
N THR A 57 6.07 3.90 -43.94
CA THR A 57 5.09 3.13 -44.72
C THR A 57 3.70 3.78 -44.63
N PRO A 58 3.18 4.43 -45.70
CA PRO A 58 1.97 5.24 -45.60
C PRO A 58 0.71 4.37 -45.60
N THR A 59 -0.08 4.51 -44.54
CA THR A 59 -1.55 4.38 -44.46
C THR A 59 -2.23 3.15 -45.11
N ALA A 60 -3.00 2.45 -44.26
CA ALA A 60 -4.07 1.47 -44.55
C ALA A 60 -3.75 -0.03 -44.44
N ALA A 61 -2.49 -0.43 -44.17
CA ALA A 61 -2.17 -1.84 -43.92
C ALA A 61 -1.13 -2.05 -42.80
N GLN A 62 -1.16 -1.23 -41.75
CA GLN A 62 -0.57 -1.68 -40.50
C GLN A 62 -1.49 -2.78 -39.97
N SER A 63 -1.05 -4.04 -40.07
CA SER A 63 -1.71 -5.09 -39.32
C SER A 63 -1.73 -4.66 -37.85
N THR A 64 -2.87 -4.84 -37.19
CA THR A 64 -3.10 -4.41 -35.80
C THR A 64 -1.98 -4.87 -34.86
N SER A 65 -1.36 -6.02 -35.14
CA SER A 65 -0.22 -6.52 -34.36
C SER A 65 1.03 -5.66 -34.51
N SER A 66 1.36 -5.16 -35.72
CA SER A 66 2.55 -4.34 -35.94
C SER A 66 2.45 -2.96 -35.29
N PHE A 67 1.27 -2.33 -35.35
CA PHE A 67 1.06 -1.04 -34.67
C PHE A 67 1.05 -1.19 -33.14
N VAL A 68 0.34 -2.19 -32.60
CA VAL A 68 0.34 -2.46 -31.16
C VAL A 68 1.72 -2.87 -30.65
N SER A 69 2.51 -3.62 -31.43
CA SER A 69 3.91 -3.93 -31.10
C SER A 69 4.79 -2.68 -31.08
N LEU A 70 4.62 -1.76 -32.04
CA LEU A 70 5.31 -0.47 -32.04
C LEU A 70 4.97 0.35 -30.78
N LEU A 71 3.69 0.43 -30.41
CA LEU A 71 3.27 1.17 -29.22
C LEU A 71 3.76 0.53 -27.91
N ASN A 72 3.70 -0.81 -27.81
CA ASN A 72 4.27 -1.55 -26.68
C ASN A 72 5.76 -1.26 -26.53
N MET A 73 6.47 -1.28 -27.64
CA MET A 73 7.90 -1.08 -27.67
C MET A 73 8.28 0.35 -27.28
N ILE A 74 7.59 1.38 -27.79
CA ILE A 74 7.77 2.78 -27.36
C ILE A 74 7.50 2.90 -25.85
N ALA A 75 6.43 2.28 -25.34
CA ALA A 75 6.11 2.29 -23.92
C ALA A 75 7.17 1.58 -23.05
N MET A 76 7.81 0.53 -23.56
CA MET A 76 8.86 -0.22 -22.86
C MET A 76 10.21 0.49 -22.88
N THR A 77 10.62 1.04 -24.02
CA THR A 77 11.94 1.67 -24.19
C THR A 77 11.95 3.14 -23.78
N GLY A 78 10.78 3.75 -23.70
CA GLY A 78 10.63 5.18 -23.44
C GLY A 78 11.11 6.03 -24.62
N ALA A 79 11.10 5.53 -25.86
CA ALA A 79 11.50 6.28 -27.05
C ALA A 79 10.43 7.34 -27.46
N THR A 80 10.14 8.27 -26.55
CA THR A 80 9.04 9.25 -26.65
C THR A 80 9.24 10.25 -27.78
N GLU A 81 10.47 10.49 -28.21
CA GLU A 81 10.82 11.34 -29.36
C GLU A 81 10.18 10.87 -30.68
N LEU A 82 9.86 9.58 -30.79
CA LEU A 82 9.18 9.02 -31.96
C LEU A 82 7.69 9.41 -32.01
N VAL A 83 7.10 9.68 -30.84
CA VAL A 83 5.71 10.11 -30.71
C VAL A 83 5.52 11.49 -31.34
N GLU A 84 6.48 12.40 -31.08
CA GLU A 84 6.51 13.74 -31.67
C GLU A 84 6.89 13.68 -33.16
N LYS A 85 7.91 12.89 -33.54
CA LYS A 85 8.37 12.76 -34.93
C LYS A 85 7.25 12.27 -35.88
N TYR A 86 6.38 11.39 -35.41
CA TYR A 86 5.36 10.74 -36.24
C TYR A 86 3.91 11.07 -35.86
N GLY A 87 3.68 11.97 -34.91
CA GLY A 87 2.34 12.43 -34.52
C GLY A 87 1.42 11.27 -34.09
N LEU A 88 1.90 10.42 -33.18
CA LEU A 88 1.21 9.15 -32.88
C LEU A 88 -0.07 9.31 -32.03
N PHE A 89 -0.23 10.39 -31.27
CA PHE A 89 -1.43 10.58 -30.42
C PHE A 89 -2.74 10.70 -31.21
N PRO A 90 -2.85 11.53 -32.27
CA PRO A 90 -4.01 11.53 -33.16
C PRO A 90 -4.31 10.17 -33.80
N VAL A 91 -3.25 9.42 -34.15
CA VAL A 91 -3.39 8.08 -34.76
C VAL A 91 -3.95 7.08 -33.75
N MET A 92 -3.48 7.11 -32.51
CA MET A 92 -4.01 6.28 -31.42
C MET A 92 -5.49 6.59 -31.16
N GLU A 93 -5.86 7.87 -31.10
CA GLU A 93 -7.25 8.26 -30.86
C GLU A 93 -8.19 7.82 -32.00
N ALA A 94 -7.76 7.98 -33.25
CA ALA A 94 -8.54 7.59 -34.42
C ALA A 94 -8.80 6.07 -34.50
N ASN A 95 -7.91 5.25 -33.91
CA ASN A 95 -7.99 3.79 -33.95
C ASN A 95 -8.63 3.15 -32.71
N GLU A 96 -9.03 3.91 -31.69
CA GLU A 96 -9.67 3.33 -30.49
C GLU A 96 -11.00 2.61 -30.83
N GLY A 97 -11.76 3.14 -31.79
CA GLY A 97 -13.04 2.55 -32.20
C GLY A 97 -12.90 1.21 -32.93
N THR A 98 -11.76 0.99 -33.60
CA THR A 98 -11.47 -0.26 -34.32
C THR A 98 -10.65 -1.23 -33.48
N HIS A 99 -9.90 -0.73 -32.49
CA HIS A 99 -9.00 -1.50 -31.63
C HIS A 99 -9.10 -1.02 -30.17
N PRO A 100 -10.06 -1.57 -29.41
CA PRO A 100 -10.20 -1.25 -27.99
C PRO A 100 -8.91 -1.53 -27.22
N GLY A 101 -8.42 -0.56 -26.46
CA GLY A 101 -7.18 -0.69 -25.68
C GLY A 101 -5.94 -0.04 -26.31
N ILE A 102 -6.01 0.55 -27.51
CA ILE A 102 -4.91 1.37 -28.04
C ILE A 102 -4.67 2.60 -27.14
N SER A 103 -5.74 3.14 -26.56
CA SER A 103 -5.69 4.21 -25.56
C SER A 103 -4.90 3.83 -24.30
N GLU A 104 -4.80 2.54 -23.96
CA GLU A 104 -3.95 2.08 -22.84
C GLU A 104 -2.48 2.37 -23.09
N PHE A 105 -1.98 2.02 -24.27
CA PHE A 105 -0.61 2.31 -24.66
C PHE A 105 -0.37 3.82 -24.79
N GLY A 106 -1.33 4.53 -25.39
CA GLY A 106 -1.26 5.98 -25.53
C GLY A 106 -1.15 6.71 -24.19
N VAL A 107 -1.88 6.26 -23.15
CA VAL A 107 -1.80 6.87 -21.81
C VAL A 107 -0.43 6.64 -21.15
N ARG A 108 0.14 5.43 -21.27
CA ARG A 108 1.47 5.14 -20.73
C ARG A 108 2.55 5.99 -21.41
N ILE A 109 2.45 6.12 -22.73
CA ILE A 109 3.35 6.95 -23.55
C ILE A 109 3.17 8.44 -23.19
N ALA A 110 1.95 8.94 -23.06
CA ALA A 110 1.67 10.32 -22.64
C ALA A 110 2.23 10.64 -21.25
N ALA A 111 2.11 9.71 -20.29
CA ALA A 111 2.71 9.87 -18.97
C ALA A 111 4.23 9.94 -19.03
N GLN A 112 4.88 9.14 -19.88
CA GLN A 112 6.33 9.21 -20.10
C GLN A 112 6.76 10.52 -20.76
N CYS A 113 6.03 11.00 -21.78
CA CYS A 113 6.24 12.31 -22.40
C CYS A 113 6.18 13.43 -21.36
N LEU A 114 5.18 13.43 -20.47
CA LEU A 114 5.00 14.45 -19.44
C LEU A 114 6.04 14.38 -18.31
N ARG A 115 6.58 13.20 -18.00
CA ARG A 115 7.72 13.07 -17.06
C ARG A 115 8.98 13.72 -17.61
N ARG A 116 9.24 13.56 -18.91
CA ARG A 116 10.41 14.14 -19.57
C ARG A 116 10.22 15.64 -19.84
N ARG A 117 9.01 16.04 -20.24
CA ARG A 117 8.65 17.39 -20.63
C ARG A 117 7.25 17.74 -20.08
N PRO A 118 7.16 18.34 -18.89
CA PRO A 118 5.87 18.61 -18.24
C PRO A 118 4.91 19.49 -19.07
N ASP A 119 5.41 20.32 -19.99
CA ASP A 119 4.66 21.20 -20.89
C ASP A 119 4.30 20.55 -22.24
N HIS A 120 4.47 19.23 -22.41
CA HIS A 120 4.20 18.53 -23.67
C HIS A 120 2.71 18.62 -24.06
N ALA A 121 2.38 19.54 -24.98
CA ALA A 121 1.01 19.92 -25.31
C ALA A 121 0.15 18.76 -25.86
N GLU A 122 0.71 17.94 -26.74
CA GLU A 122 -0.03 16.82 -27.36
C GLU A 122 -0.35 15.71 -26.35
N ALA A 123 0.58 15.36 -25.47
CA ALA A 123 0.35 14.39 -24.39
C ALA A 123 -0.73 14.89 -23.41
N ARG A 124 -0.74 16.20 -23.08
CA ARG A 124 -1.81 16.80 -22.27
C ARG A 124 -3.16 16.74 -22.98
N LEU A 125 -3.20 17.10 -24.26
CA LEU A 125 -4.44 17.09 -25.05
C LEU A 125 -4.99 15.67 -25.21
N PHE A 126 -4.13 14.69 -25.48
CA PHE A 126 -4.49 13.28 -25.56
C PHE A 126 -5.10 12.79 -24.24
N LEU A 127 -4.45 13.06 -23.11
CA LEU A 127 -5.00 12.71 -21.79
C LEU A 127 -6.35 13.40 -21.54
N HIS A 128 -6.50 14.69 -21.84
CA HIS A 128 -7.79 15.39 -21.68
C HIS A 128 -8.92 14.78 -22.50
N THR A 129 -8.62 14.24 -23.68
CA THR A 129 -9.63 13.71 -24.62
C THR A 129 -9.99 12.26 -24.32
N VAL A 130 -9.02 11.46 -23.88
CA VAL A 130 -9.19 10.02 -23.62
C VAL A 130 -9.61 9.73 -22.16
N PHE A 131 -9.22 10.56 -21.19
CA PHE A 131 -9.53 10.35 -19.76
C PHE A 131 -11.03 10.26 -19.44
N PRO A 132 -11.93 11.07 -20.03
CA PRO A 132 -13.37 10.89 -19.83
C PRO A 132 -13.90 9.55 -20.36
N LYS A 133 -13.32 9.05 -21.47
CA LYS A 133 -13.71 7.76 -22.08
C LYS A 133 -13.25 6.58 -21.21
N LEU A 134 -12.07 6.69 -20.59
CA LEU A 134 -11.54 5.69 -19.67
C LEU A 134 -12.32 5.60 -18.35
N ILE A 135 -12.76 6.74 -17.82
CA ILE A 135 -13.64 6.80 -16.64
C ILE A 135 -14.99 6.12 -16.95
N ALA A 136 -15.55 6.37 -18.13
CA ALA A 136 -16.80 5.75 -18.56
C ALA A 136 -16.67 4.24 -18.84
N GLY A 137 -15.48 3.77 -19.24
CA GLY A 137 -15.16 2.36 -19.53
C GLY A 137 -14.63 1.54 -18.35
N ALA A 138 -14.47 2.14 -17.16
CA ALA A 138 -13.98 1.50 -15.93
C ALA A 138 -12.58 0.86 -16.00
N ASP A 139 -11.66 1.35 -16.85
CA ASP A 139 -10.28 0.85 -16.89
C ASP A 139 -9.36 1.61 -15.91
N TRP A 140 -9.40 1.17 -14.65
CA TRP A 140 -8.77 1.83 -13.50
C TRP A 140 -7.26 1.57 -13.36
N ASN A 141 -6.72 0.54 -14.01
CA ASN A 141 -5.27 0.29 -14.04
C ASN A 141 -4.55 1.41 -14.78
N LEU A 142 -5.23 2.00 -15.77
CA LEU A 142 -4.72 3.07 -16.60
C LEU A 142 -4.70 4.44 -15.92
N LEU A 143 -5.74 4.74 -15.14
CA LEU A 143 -5.85 5.98 -14.36
C LEU A 143 -4.69 6.15 -13.36
N ARG A 144 -4.13 5.05 -12.85
CA ARG A 144 -2.99 5.08 -11.93
C ARG A 144 -1.67 5.48 -12.60
N CYS A 145 -1.46 5.20 -13.88
CA CYS A 145 -0.26 5.62 -14.61
C CYS A 145 -0.21 7.14 -14.82
N VAL A 146 -1.38 7.80 -14.88
CA VAL A 146 -1.53 9.23 -15.13
C VAL A 146 -1.30 10.08 -13.86
N LEU A 147 -1.66 9.56 -12.69
CA LEU A 147 -1.70 10.33 -11.44
C LEU A 147 -0.33 10.64 -10.80
N VAL A 148 0.78 10.27 -11.44
CA VAL A 148 2.13 10.35 -10.83
C VAL A 148 3.00 11.50 -11.37
N PRO A 149 2.62 12.26 -12.41
CA PRO A 149 3.17 13.60 -12.56
C PRO A 149 2.19 14.58 -13.25
N VAL A 150 1.17 15.02 -12.54
CA VAL A 150 0.35 16.17 -12.95
C VAL A 150 0.42 17.22 -11.87
N SER A 151 0.40 18.50 -12.26
CA SER A 151 0.49 19.62 -11.32
C SER A 151 -0.60 19.52 -10.24
N ASP A 152 -0.39 20.10 -9.06
CA ASP A 152 -1.38 20.03 -7.97
C ASP A 152 -2.76 20.55 -8.40
N ALA A 153 -2.81 21.52 -9.33
CA ALA A 153 -4.05 22.03 -9.91
C ALA A 153 -4.78 20.96 -10.77
N ASP A 154 -4.04 20.21 -11.58
CA ASP A 154 -4.59 19.14 -12.42
C ASP A 154 -5.02 17.94 -11.56
N ARG A 155 -4.25 17.63 -10.51
CA ARG A 155 -4.59 16.60 -9.51
C ARG A 155 -5.89 16.96 -8.78
N GLN A 156 -6.04 18.21 -8.34
CA GLN A 156 -7.24 18.67 -7.64
C GLN A 156 -8.47 18.68 -8.56
N LEU A 157 -8.30 19.09 -9.83
CA LEU A 157 -9.36 19.04 -10.84
C LEU A 157 -9.82 17.59 -11.12
N MET A 158 -8.87 16.65 -11.19
CA MET A 158 -9.16 15.22 -11.38
C MET A 158 -9.84 14.60 -10.16
N VAL A 159 -9.39 14.91 -8.94
CA VAL A 159 -10.01 14.44 -7.68
C VAL A 159 -11.46 14.95 -7.57
N ASN A 160 -11.69 16.24 -7.86
CA ASN A 160 -13.04 16.81 -7.80
C ASN A 160 -14.01 16.19 -8.83
N ARG A 161 -13.51 15.69 -9.96
CA ARG A 161 -14.33 15.00 -10.98
C ARG A 161 -14.56 13.52 -10.66
N ILE A 162 -13.59 12.89 -9.99
CA ILE A 162 -13.71 11.55 -9.40
C ILE A 162 -14.82 11.58 -8.35
N ASP A 163 -14.75 12.46 -7.36
CA ASP A 163 -15.76 12.55 -6.28
C ASP A 163 -17.18 12.82 -6.81
N GLY A 164 -17.32 13.57 -7.90
CA GLY A 164 -18.62 13.80 -8.56
C GLY A 164 -19.18 12.61 -9.35
N ALA A 165 -18.35 11.63 -9.74
CA ALA A 165 -18.75 10.50 -10.58
C ALA A 165 -19.15 9.25 -9.76
N PHE A 166 -18.79 9.16 -8.48
CA PHE A 166 -18.96 7.96 -7.65
C PHE A 166 -20.28 7.86 -6.87
N GLY A 167 -21.27 8.70 -7.18
CA GLY A 167 -22.64 8.57 -6.68
C GLY A 167 -23.39 7.37 -7.28
N GLY A 168 -22.91 6.14 -7.04
CA GLY A 168 -23.58 4.89 -7.39
C GLY A 168 -22.94 4.10 -8.54
N VAL A 169 -22.04 3.17 -8.22
CA VAL A 169 -21.54 2.15 -9.18
C VAL A 169 -22.21 0.80 -8.87
N PRO A 170 -22.69 0.02 -9.86
CA PRO A 170 -23.41 -1.25 -9.64
C PRO A 170 -22.47 -2.44 -9.38
N TYR A 171 -23.07 -3.57 -8.98
CA TYR A 171 -22.50 -4.80 -8.44
C TYR A 171 -21.83 -5.86 -9.38
N PRO A 172 -21.61 -5.73 -10.72
CA PRO A 172 -21.24 -6.88 -11.56
C PRO A 172 -19.74 -7.27 -11.59
N LEU A 173 -18.85 -6.60 -10.84
CA LEU A 173 -17.40 -6.89 -10.84
C LEU A 173 -16.96 -8.12 -9.99
N VAL A 174 -17.87 -8.70 -9.21
CA VAL A 174 -17.55 -9.75 -8.23
C VAL A 174 -16.91 -11.03 -8.84
N PRO A 175 -17.35 -11.55 -10.01
CA PRO A 175 -16.78 -12.78 -10.58
C PRO A 175 -15.35 -12.64 -11.13
N GLU A 176 -15.00 -11.48 -11.70
CA GLU A 176 -13.66 -11.22 -12.23
C GLU A 176 -12.66 -10.96 -11.10
N LEU A 177 -13.09 -10.22 -10.05
CA LEU A 177 -12.30 -10.02 -8.82
C LEU A 177 -12.01 -11.36 -8.12
N ALA A 178 -12.96 -12.30 -8.14
CA ALA A 178 -12.78 -13.65 -7.59
C ALA A 178 -11.80 -14.53 -8.38
N ARG A 179 -11.69 -14.38 -9.71
CA ARG A 179 -10.68 -15.07 -10.53
C ARG A 179 -9.29 -14.47 -10.34
N PHE A 180 -9.21 -13.14 -10.22
CA PHE A 180 -7.94 -12.47 -9.95
C PHE A 180 -7.39 -12.82 -8.55
N SER A 181 -8.28 -13.00 -7.57
CA SER A 181 -7.88 -13.46 -6.23
C SER A 181 -7.33 -14.89 -6.25
N SER A 182 -7.92 -15.83 -7.00
CA SER A 182 -7.38 -17.20 -7.09
C SER A 182 -5.99 -17.22 -7.73
N THR A 183 -5.79 -16.51 -8.85
CA THR A 183 -4.47 -16.44 -9.50
C THR A 183 -3.44 -15.75 -8.61
N ALA A 184 -3.83 -14.76 -7.81
CA ALA A 184 -2.93 -14.12 -6.85
C ALA A 184 -2.51 -15.08 -5.72
N VAL A 185 -3.38 -15.99 -5.30
CA VAL A 185 -3.10 -16.98 -4.25
C VAL A 185 -2.16 -18.08 -4.73
N ASP A 186 -2.40 -18.63 -5.92
CA ASP A 186 -1.49 -19.62 -6.52
C ASP A 186 -0.07 -19.06 -6.69
N ASN A 187 0.00 -17.76 -7.00
CA ASN A 187 1.25 -17.01 -7.11
C ASN A 187 1.94 -16.73 -5.77
N LEU A 188 1.22 -16.76 -4.65
CA LEU A 188 1.73 -16.56 -3.28
C LEU A 188 2.15 -17.86 -2.60
N CYS A 189 1.52 -18.96 -2.97
CA CYS A 189 1.80 -20.28 -2.39
C CYS A 189 2.72 -21.12 -3.28
N GLY A 190 3.08 -20.64 -4.47
CA GLY A 190 4.00 -21.30 -5.38
C GLY A 190 5.47 -21.28 -4.90
N PRO A 191 6.29 -22.23 -5.36
CA PRO A 191 7.71 -22.36 -4.97
C PRO A 191 8.55 -21.12 -5.33
N ASP A 192 8.06 -20.29 -6.25
CA ASP A 192 8.78 -19.14 -6.80
C ASP A 192 8.55 -17.84 -6.04
N ILE A 193 7.78 -17.82 -4.94
CA ILE A 193 7.44 -16.57 -4.21
C ILE A 193 8.68 -15.75 -3.84
N LEU A 194 9.79 -16.41 -3.48
CA LEU A 194 11.06 -15.75 -3.10
C LEU A 194 11.85 -15.20 -4.30
N THR A 195 11.53 -15.63 -5.52
CA THR A 195 12.20 -15.14 -6.74
C THR A 195 11.59 -13.84 -7.26
N ARG A 196 10.47 -13.42 -6.67
CA ARG A 196 9.71 -12.25 -7.11
C ARG A 196 10.00 -11.04 -6.21
N PRO A 197 10.04 -9.81 -6.78
CA PRO A 197 10.05 -8.60 -5.97
C PRO A 197 8.82 -8.58 -5.06
N MET A 198 9.04 -8.21 -3.80
CA MET A 198 8.00 -8.15 -2.76
C MET A 198 6.80 -7.28 -3.19
N GLU A 199 7.05 -6.22 -3.96
CA GLU A 199 6.04 -5.33 -4.52
C GLU A 199 5.12 -6.04 -5.51
N ALA A 200 5.67 -6.96 -6.33
CA ALA A 200 4.89 -7.74 -7.31
C ALA A 200 3.99 -8.77 -6.63
N VAL A 201 4.35 -9.19 -5.42
CA VAL A 201 3.60 -10.12 -4.57
C VAL A 201 2.41 -9.41 -3.90
N PHE A 202 2.58 -8.17 -3.45
CA PHE A 202 1.57 -7.45 -2.66
C PHE A 202 0.58 -6.60 -3.47
N LEU A 203 1.03 -6.04 -4.61
CA LEU A 203 0.23 -5.09 -5.38
C LEU A 203 -1.11 -5.65 -5.90
N PRO A 204 -1.18 -6.89 -6.43
CA PRO A 204 -2.42 -7.46 -6.99
C PRO A 204 -3.58 -7.60 -5.98
N GLN A 205 -3.29 -8.07 -4.76
CA GLN A 205 -4.33 -8.29 -3.73
C GLN A 205 -4.93 -6.97 -3.23
N THR A 206 -4.09 -5.94 -3.13
CA THR A 206 -4.44 -4.61 -2.66
C THR A 206 -5.46 -3.91 -3.55
N ILE A 207 -5.26 -4.04 -4.87
CA ILE A 207 -6.07 -3.34 -5.86
C ILE A 207 -7.47 -3.94 -5.91
N VAL A 208 -7.56 -5.26 -6.03
CA VAL A 208 -8.82 -6.01 -6.09
C VAL A 208 -9.68 -5.73 -4.85
N TRP A 209 -9.07 -5.78 -3.67
CA TRP A 209 -9.84 -5.64 -2.44
C TRP A 209 -10.27 -4.20 -2.18
N ARG A 210 -9.40 -3.21 -2.45
CA ARG A 210 -9.76 -1.80 -2.28
C ARG A 210 -10.90 -1.38 -3.19
N ILE A 211 -10.98 -1.94 -4.39
CA ILE A 211 -12.12 -1.76 -5.30
C ILE A 211 -13.39 -2.43 -4.75
N ALA A 212 -13.26 -3.63 -4.16
CA ALA A 212 -14.40 -4.38 -3.62
C ALA A 212 -15.00 -3.78 -2.33
N ASN A 213 -14.19 -3.10 -1.50
CA ASN A 213 -14.58 -2.72 -0.13
C ASN A 213 -14.39 -1.23 0.22
N GLY A 214 -13.68 -0.46 -0.60
CA GLY A 214 -13.15 0.87 -0.26
C GLY A 214 -14.16 2.02 -0.12
N ALA A 215 -15.47 1.77 -0.05
CA ALA A 215 -16.48 2.83 0.03
C ALA A 215 -17.68 2.55 0.94
N ALA A 216 -17.79 1.36 1.56
CA ALA A 216 -19.10 0.91 2.05
C ALA A 216 -19.45 1.34 3.49
N HIS A 217 -18.50 1.71 4.36
CA HIS A 217 -18.75 1.77 5.82
C HIS A 217 -18.38 3.07 6.53
N MET A 218 -17.79 4.02 5.79
CA MET A 218 -17.36 5.29 6.35
C MET A 218 -18.09 6.43 5.67
N GLN A 219 -18.95 7.09 6.43
CA GLN A 219 -19.60 8.32 5.98
C GLN A 219 -19.03 9.50 6.74
N VAL A 220 -18.38 10.40 6.00
CA VAL A 220 -18.03 11.71 6.52
C VAL A 220 -19.32 12.52 6.59
N ALA A 221 -19.76 12.89 7.79
CA ALA A 221 -20.97 13.69 7.94
C ALA A 221 -20.74 15.11 7.41
N GLU A 222 -21.29 15.42 6.23
CA GLU A 222 -21.13 16.75 5.63
C GLU A 222 -21.93 17.82 6.38
N ASP A 223 -23.16 17.55 6.86
CA ASP A 223 -24.02 18.61 7.45
C ASP A 223 -25.05 18.17 8.52
N ARG A 224 -24.92 16.99 9.15
CA ARG A 224 -25.86 16.54 10.21
C ARG A 224 -25.24 16.53 11.62
N PRO A 225 -25.26 17.64 12.38
CA PRO A 225 -24.57 17.75 13.66
C PRO A 225 -25.28 17.11 14.87
N ALA A 226 -26.56 16.74 14.78
CA ALA A 226 -27.38 16.55 15.98
C ALA A 226 -27.13 15.23 16.78
N SER A 227 -26.29 14.30 16.32
CA SER A 227 -26.15 12.99 16.98
C SER A 227 -24.71 12.45 17.12
N LEU A 228 -23.68 13.26 16.80
CA LEU A 228 -22.30 12.82 16.98
C LEU A 228 -21.80 13.25 18.36
N THR A 229 -21.30 12.30 19.14
CA THR A 229 -20.79 12.57 20.49
C THR A 229 -19.27 12.56 20.49
N PRO A 230 -18.61 13.39 21.33
CA PRO A 230 -17.20 13.23 21.64
C PRO A 230 -16.94 11.80 22.18
N PRO A 231 -15.77 11.21 21.87
CA PRO A 231 -15.39 9.94 22.46
C PRO A 231 -15.13 10.10 23.96
N VAL A 232 -15.47 9.07 24.72
CA VAL A 232 -15.14 8.97 26.15
C VAL A 232 -14.34 7.68 26.37
N LEU A 233 -13.10 7.84 26.81
CA LEU A 233 -12.21 6.76 27.19
C LEU A 233 -12.64 6.23 28.56
N ASN A 234 -12.81 4.91 28.63
CA ASN A 234 -13.01 4.19 29.88
C ASN A 234 -12.13 2.94 29.84
N ARG A 235 -11.12 2.90 30.71
CA ARG A 235 -10.11 1.84 30.68
C ARG A 235 -10.69 0.44 30.82
N GLU A 236 -11.64 0.24 31.73
CA GLU A 236 -12.24 -1.08 31.99
C GLU A 236 -13.06 -1.57 30.79
N ARG A 237 -13.86 -0.67 30.20
CA ARG A 237 -14.63 -0.93 28.99
C ARG A 237 -13.71 -1.28 27.81
N ILE A 238 -12.68 -0.47 27.59
CA ILE A 238 -11.70 -0.73 26.52
C ILE A 238 -11.02 -2.09 26.73
N ALA A 239 -10.60 -2.41 27.96
CA ALA A 239 -10.01 -3.71 28.27
C ALA A 239 -10.99 -4.87 28.00
N ALA A 240 -12.27 -4.72 28.32
CA ALA A 240 -13.29 -5.72 28.01
C ALA A 240 -13.47 -5.93 26.50
N ASN A 241 -13.55 -4.84 25.74
CA ASN A 241 -13.69 -4.88 24.28
C ASN A 241 -12.43 -5.44 23.60
N VAL A 242 -11.23 -5.11 24.10
CA VAL A 242 -9.96 -5.68 23.64
C VAL A 242 -9.92 -7.20 23.84
N ARG A 243 -10.34 -7.70 25.01
CA ARG A 243 -10.45 -9.16 25.25
C ARG A 243 -11.50 -9.81 24.34
N ALA A 244 -12.61 -9.12 24.07
CA ALA A 244 -13.64 -9.61 23.16
C ALA A 244 -13.12 -9.71 21.72
N LEU A 245 -12.42 -8.68 21.23
CA LEU A 245 -11.79 -8.67 19.92
C LEU A 245 -10.74 -9.78 19.77
N GLN A 246 -9.86 -9.95 20.76
CA GLN A 246 -8.86 -11.02 20.74
C GLN A 246 -9.50 -12.42 20.70
N ARG A 247 -10.54 -12.66 21.52
CA ARG A 247 -11.27 -13.93 21.49
C ARG A 247 -11.96 -14.16 20.16
N ALA A 248 -12.68 -13.16 19.65
CA ALA A 248 -13.33 -13.24 18.34
C ALA A 248 -12.32 -13.56 17.23
N ALA A 249 -11.10 -12.99 17.26
CA ALA A 249 -10.05 -13.29 16.29
C ALA A 249 -9.53 -14.74 16.42
N ARG A 250 -9.39 -15.25 17.64
CA ARG A 250 -9.03 -16.65 17.88
C ARG A 250 -10.12 -17.60 17.39
N ASP A 251 -11.37 -17.31 17.73
CA ASP A 251 -12.52 -18.12 17.36
C ASP A 251 -12.69 -18.11 15.84
N PHE A 252 -12.56 -16.95 15.21
CA PHE A 252 -12.54 -16.77 13.76
C PHE A 252 -11.49 -17.67 13.13
N VAL A 253 -10.24 -17.63 13.58
CA VAL A 253 -9.17 -18.49 13.05
C VAL A 253 -9.45 -19.99 13.28
N SER A 254 -10.03 -20.36 14.41
CA SER A 254 -10.34 -21.77 14.72
C SER A 254 -11.46 -22.35 13.86
N THR A 255 -12.41 -21.51 13.45
CA THR A 255 -13.60 -21.86 12.64
C THR A 255 -13.41 -21.56 11.15
N ALA A 256 -12.49 -20.67 10.80
CA ALA A 256 -12.14 -20.33 9.42
C ALA A 256 -11.43 -21.46 8.67
N ARG A 257 -11.21 -22.62 9.32
CA ARG A 257 -10.90 -23.89 8.64
C ARG A 257 -12.00 -24.30 7.64
N ASP A 258 -13.21 -23.74 7.75
CA ASP A 258 -14.36 -24.02 6.89
C ASP A 258 -14.83 -22.80 6.05
N TYR A 259 -14.08 -21.68 6.06
CA TYR A 259 -14.41 -20.48 5.26
C TYR A 259 -13.83 -20.60 3.84
N PRO A 260 -14.24 -19.79 2.85
CA PRO A 260 -13.63 -19.73 1.51
C PRO A 260 -12.13 -19.37 1.48
N PHE A 261 -11.46 -19.31 2.63
CA PHE A 261 -10.03 -19.52 2.77
C PHE A 261 -9.59 -20.94 2.36
N ASP A 262 -10.51 -21.87 2.07
CA ASP A 262 -10.21 -23.15 1.43
C ASP A 262 -9.47 -23.00 0.09
N ARG A 263 -9.61 -21.85 -0.60
CA ARG A 263 -8.78 -21.53 -1.78
C ARG A 263 -7.38 -21.01 -1.44
N TYR A 264 -7.17 -20.60 -0.19
CA TYR A 264 -5.88 -20.31 0.41
C TYR A 264 -5.42 -21.55 1.17
N GLU A 265 -5.33 -22.70 0.48
CA GLU A 265 -4.76 -23.93 1.01
C GLU A 265 -3.40 -23.60 1.66
N GLY A 266 -3.39 -23.46 2.98
CA GLY A 266 -2.21 -23.01 3.72
C GLY A 266 -2.41 -21.84 4.68
N PHE A 267 -3.54 -21.12 4.73
CA PHE A 267 -3.72 -20.05 5.74
C PHE A 267 -3.67 -20.61 7.17
N GLY A 268 -4.49 -21.64 7.46
CA GLY A 268 -4.61 -22.26 8.78
C GLY A 268 -3.30 -22.86 9.30
N ASP A 269 -3.02 -24.12 8.98
CA ASP A 269 -1.85 -24.82 9.55
C ASP A 269 -0.52 -24.38 8.91
N GLY A 270 -0.57 -23.69 7.76
CA GLY A 270 0.60 -23.27 7.03
C GLY A 270 1.15 -21.90 7.47
N VAL A 271 0.39 -20.83 7.25
CA VAL A 271 0.81 -19.43 7.46
C VAL A 271 0.71 -19.05 8.93
N LEU A 272 -0.30 -19.51 9.67
CA LEU A 272 -0.33 -19.28 11.11
C LEU A 272 0.70 -20.14 11.87
N GLY A 273 1.25 -21.18 11.22
CA GLY A 273 2.35 -21.99 11.73
C GLY A 273 3.74 -21.39 11.51
N SER A 274 3.89 -20.27 10.79
CA SER A 274 5.18 -19.72 10.34
C SER A 274 6.01 -18.98 11.40
N GLY A 275 5.70 -19.18 12.68
CA GLY A 275 6.25 -18.40 13.79
C GLY A 275 5.39 -17.17 14.09
N ALA A 276 5.13 -16.95 15.37
CA ALA A 276 4.26 -15.88 15.81
C ALA A 276 4.91 -14.49 15.61
N PRO A 277 4.15 -13.49 15.13
CA PRO A 277 4.68 -12.17 14.83
C PRO A 277 5.17 -11.46 16.09
N VAL A 278 6.09 -10.52 15.87
CA VAL A 278 6.42 -9.46 16.83
C VAL A 278 5.69 -8.19 16.41
N ILE A 279 4.94 -7.57 17.32
CA ILE A 279 4.13 -6.39 17.02
C ILE A 279 4.71 -5.21 17.81
N VAL A 280 5.06 -4.14 17.10
CA VAL A 280 5.54 -2.90 17.70
C VAL A 280 4.36 -1.98 17.99
N LEU A 281 4.20 -1.62 19.26
CA LEU A 281 3.21 -0.67 19.74
C LEU A 281 3.89 0.69 19.89
N SER A 282 3.43 1.69 19.14
CA SER A 282 4.04 3.03 19.21
C SER A 282 3.14 4.13 18.65
N THR A 283 3.47 5.37 19.01
CA THR A 283 2.82 6.60 18.52
C THR A 283 3.41 7.09 17.20
N GLY A 284 4.29 6.31 16.57
CA GLY A 284 5.16 6.80 15.51
C GLY A 284 6.10 7.87 16.06
N ARG A 285 7.07 8.33 15.25
CA ARG A 285 8.08 9.34 15.66
C ARG A 285 8.99 8.97 16.84
N VAL A 286 8.81 7.78 17.41
CA VAL A 286 9.65 7.22 18.47
C VAL A 286 10.89 6.49 17.94
N GLY A 287 11.08 6.42 16.62
CA GLY A 287 12.20 5.71 16.01
C GLY A 287 11.81 4.46 15.22
N THR A 288 10.54 4.28 14.86
CA THR A 288 10.04 3.10 14.14
C THR A 288 10.77 2.82 12.82
N MET A 289 11.12 3.84 12.04
CA MET A 289 11.93 3.66 10.81
C MET A 289 13.36 3.22 11.11
N ALA A 290 13.94 3.68 12.22
CA ALA A 290 15.29 3.26 12.63
C ALA A 290 15.25 1.80 13.12
N MET A 291 14.20 1.42 13.86
CA MET A 291 13.94 0.04 14.24
C MET A 291 13.76 -0.86 13.01
N GLU A 292 12.96 -0.44 12.02
CA GLU A 292 12.81 -1.17 10.76
C GLU A 292 14.16 -1.37 10.07
N ALA A 293 14.97 -0.32 9.93
CA ALA A 293 16.28 -0.40 9.30
C ALA A 293 17.24 -1.36 10.05
N LEU A 294 17.18 -1.37 11.39
CA LEU A 294 17.94 -2.32 12.21
C LEU A 294 17.47 -3.75 11.97
N LEU A 295 16.17 -3.99 12.02
CA LEU A 295 15.58 -5.32 11.83
C LEU A 295 15.83 -5.88 10.42
N LYS A 296 16.00 -5.03 9.40
CA LYS A 296 16.42 -5.45 8.05
C LYS A 296 17.83 -6.05 8.00
N ARG A 297 18.66 -5.84 9.02
CA ARG A 297 19.98 -6.47 9.16
C ARG A 297 19.89 -7.91 9.71
N SER A 298 18.72 -8.33 10.17
CA SER A 298 18.50 -9.66 10.71
C SER A 298 18.38 -10.73 9.62
N ASP A 299 19.03 -11.87 9.85
CA ASP A 299 18.81 -13.06 9.04
C ASP A 299 17.48 -13.75 9.40
N GLY A 300 17.00 -13.61 10.64
CA GLY A 300 15.82 -14.30 11.15
C GLY A 300 14.53 -13.47 11.16
N LEU A 301 14.62 -12.15 11.02
CA LEU A 301 13.47 -11.24 11.12
C LEU A 301 13.19 -10.54 9.78
N LEU A 302 11.92 -10.21 9.54
CA LEU A 302 11.50 -9.40 8.40
C LEU A 302 10.51 -8.30 8.86
N PRO A 303 10.93 -7.02 8.85
CA PRO A 303 10.08 -5.93 9.33
C PRO A 303 9.15 -5.36 8.25
N PHE A 304 7.93 -5.01 8.67
CA PHE A 304 6.90 -4.36 7.84
C PHE A 304 6.50 -3.01 8.47
N HIS A 305 6.93 -1.89 7.88
CA HIS A 305 6.69 -0.53 8.42
C HIS A 305 5.54 0.23 7.73
N ALA A 306 5.33 0.00 6.43
CA ALA A 306 4.31 0.72 5.66
C ALA A 306 3.20 -0.22 5.21
N PHE A 307 2.08 -0.20 5.95
CA PHE A 307 0.85 -0.91 5.58
C PHE A 307 -0.26 0.02 5.06
N ASN A 308 0.04 1.32 4.95
CA ASN A 308 -0.90 2.36 4.55
C ASN A 308 -1.39 2.24 3.09
N LEU A 309 -0.84 1.32 2.30
CA LEU A 309 -1.39 0.95 1.01
C LEU A 309 -2.59 -0.01 1.13
N HIS A 310 -2.70 -0.73 2.24
CA HIS A 310 -3.65 -1.84 2.42
C HIS A 310 -4.78 -1.48 3.38
N VAL A 311 -4.50 -0.95 4.58
CA VAL A 311 -5.56 -0.54 5.53
C VAL A 311 -5.65 0.98 5.61
N GLU A 312 -6.85 1.50 5.39
CA GLU A 312 -7.08 2.94 5.49
C GLU A 312 -7.18 3.34 6.96
N THR A 313 -6.64 4.52 7.28
CA THR A 313 -6.70 5.04 8.66
C THR A 313 -8.12 5.29 9.14
N GLY A 314 -9.06 5.43 8.23
CA GLY A 314 -10.48 5.43 8.57
C GLY A 314 -10.93 4.12 9.22
N ASP A 315 -10.52 2.95 8.67
CA ASP A 315 -10.83 1.63 9.24
C ASP A 315 -10.17 1.46 10.62
N GLN A 316 -8.93 1.91 10.77
CA GLN A 316 -8.23 1.89 12.06
C GLN A 316 -8.93 2.76 13.11
N ASN A 317 -9.47 3.92 12.70
CA ASN A 317 -10.32 4.71 13.58
C ASN A 317 -11.63 3.96 13.86
N ALA A 318 -12.33 3.39 12.87
CA ALA A 318 -13.56 2.64 13.13
C ALA A 318 -13.36 1.54 14.20
N ILE A 319 -12.27 0.78 14.11
CA ILE A 319 -11.91 -0.23 15.12
C ILE A 319 -11.63 0.42 16.49
N LEU A 320 -10.85 1.51 16.56
CA LEU A 320 -10.64 2.24 17.81
C LEU A 320 -11.97 2.65 18.44
N TYR A 321 -12.90 3.16 17.62
CA TYR A 321 -14.18 3.66 18.11
C TYR A 321 -15.13 2.54 18.54
N LYS A 322 -15.03 1.34 17.95
CA LYS A 322 -15.64 0.12 18.51
C LYS A 322 -15.04 -0.21 19.87
N LEU A 323 -13.71 -0.19 20.00
CA LEU A 323 -13.03 -0.53 21.27
C LEU A 323 -13.43 0.39 22.43
N ILE A 324 -13.72 1.67 22.18
CA ILE A 324 -14.16 2.62 23.22
C ILE A 324 -15.68 2.65 23.42
N SER A 325 -16.47 2.06 22.51
CA SER A 325 -17.94 2.04 22.55
C SER A 325 -18.48 1.17 23.68
N GLU A 326 -19.67 1.51 24.19
CA GLU A 326 -20.46 0.67 25.09
C GLU A 326 -21.02 -0.57 24.39
N ASP A 327 -21.34 -0.42 23.10
CA ASP A 327 -21.84 -1.49 22.26
C ASP A 327 -20.96 -1.55 20.99
N PRO A 328 -19.89 -2.35 20.99
CA PRO A 328 -18.93 -2.42 19.88
C PRO A 328 -19.49 -3.12 18.63
N GLY A 329 -20.64 -3.78 18.73
CA GLY A 329 -21.16 -4.66 17.67
C GLY A 329 -20.23 -5.85 17.38
N SER A 330 -20.31 -6.38 16.16
CA SER A 330 -19.45 -7.48 15.71
C SER A 330 -18.09 -6.98 15.21
N PHE A 331 -17.05 -7.78 15.48
CA PHE A 331 -15.68 -7.60 14.98
C PHE A 331 -15.33 -8.53 13.82
N GLU A 332 -16.20 -9.46 13.43
CA GLU A 332 -15.88 -10.54 12.48
C GLU A 332 -15.33 -10.00 11.16
N ARG A 333 -15.98 -8.98 10.60
CA ARG A 333 -15.54 -8.35 9.34
C ARG A 333 -14.21 -7.61 9.48
N ASP A 334 -13.97 -6.97 10.62
CA ASP A 334 -12.70 -6.29 10.89
C ASP A 334 -11.56 -7.32 10.93
N ILE A 335 -11.78 -8.41 11.66
CA ILE A 335 -10.85 -9.54 11.76
C ILE A 335 -10.55 -10.12 10.39
N GLU A 336 -11.58 -10.46 9.61
CA GLU A 336 -11.41 -11.01 8.27
C GLU A 336 -10.59 -10.06 7.38
N SER A 337 -10.95 -8.77 7.38
CA SER A 337 -10.30 -7.76 6.54
C SER A 337 -8.81 -7.65 6.89
N ILE A 338 -8.50 -7.47 8.18
CA ILE A 338 -7.11 -7.30 8.65
C ILE A 338 -6.28 -8.55 8.37
N LEU A 339 -6.78 -9.75 8.68
CA LEU A 339 -6.05 -10.99 8.44
C LEU A 339 -5.82 -11.24 6.96
N ARG A 340 -6.81 -10.93 6.11
CA ARG A 340 -6.68 -11.05 4.65
C ARG A 340 -5.64 -10.09 4.10
N TYR A 341 -5.60 -8.84 4.57
CA TYR A 341 -4.60 -7.87 4.12
C TYR A 341 -3.17 -8.23 4.54
N ARG A 342 -3.01 -8.89 5.69
CA ARG A 342 -1.70 -9.32 6.21
C ARG A 342 -1.23 -10.66 5.67
N PHE A 343 -2.11 -11.40 5.01
CA PHE A 343 -1.83 -12.77 4.58
C PHE A 343 -0.52 -12.88 3.82
N SER A 344 -0.31 -12.00 2.84
CA SER A 344 0.86 -12.04 1.97
C SER A 344 2.16 -11.79 2.72
N GLU A 345 2.16 -10.91 3.73
CA GLU A 345 3.32 -10.64 4.57
C GLU A 345 3.72 -11.89 5.35
N PHE A 346 2.74 -12.55 5.97
CA PHE A 346 2.96 -13.78 6.73
C PHE A 346 3.36 -14.95 5.83
N ALA A 347 2.73 -15.09 4.66
CA ALA A 347 3.08 -16.12 3.68
C ALA A 347 4.51 -15.94 3.16
N TYR A 348 4.92 -14.70 2.87
CA TYR A 348 6.28 -14.41 2.43
C TYR A 348 7.31 -14.69 3.53
N CYS A 349 7.04 -14.24 4.77
CA CYS A 349 7.87 -14.55 5.94
C CYS A 349 8.08 -16.06 6.12
N ARG A 350 7.00 -16.83 6.02
CA ARG A 350 7.06 -18.29 6.06
C ARG A 350 7.98 -18.86 5.00
N ALA A 351 7.78 -18.48 3.73
CA ALA A 351 8.58 -18.97 2.63
C ALA A 351 10.06 -18.65 2.83
N ALA A 352 10.36 -17.46 3.38
CA ALA A 352 11.71 -17.02 3.69
C ALA A 352 12.29 -17.61 4.99
N GLY A 353 11.51 -18.36 5.78
CA GLY A 353 11.92 -18.85 7.10
C GLY A 353 12.17 -17.74 8.13
N LYS A 354 11.50 -16.59 7.98
CA LYS A 354 11.69 -15.39 8.83
C LYS A 354 10.46 -15.10 9.69
N ILE A 355 10.69 -14.52 10.87
CA ILE A 355 9.63 -14.05 11.76
C ILE A 355 9.16 -12.66 11.29
N PRO A 356 7.84 -12.46 11.09
CA PRO A 356 7.28 -11.15 10.76
C PRO A 356 7.39 -10.19 11.94
N VAL A 357 7.89 -8.98 11.70
CA VAL A 357 7.89 -7.90 12.70
C VAL A 357 7.07 -6.71 12.17
N ILE A 358 5.92 -6.44 12.79
CA ILE A 358 5.02 -5.36 12.38
C ILE A 358 5.44 -4.07 13.09
N VAL A 359 6.03 -3.12 12.34
CA VAL A 359 6.66 -1.89 12.88
C VAL A 359 5.80 -0.63 12.67
N ASN A 360 4.66 -0.77 12.01
CA ASN A 360 3.76 0.34 11.70
C ASN A 360 2.99 0.81 12.94
N HIS A 361 3.13 2.09 13.28
CA HIS A 361 2.56 2.69 14.48
C HIS A 361 1.03 2.71 14.53
N LEU A 362 0.36 2.75 13.37
CA LEU A 362 -1.09 2.75 13.31
C LEU A 362 -1.71 1.38 13.66
N ASP A 363 -0.91 0.31 13.63
CA ASP A 363 -1.40 -1.04 13.90
C ASP A 363 -1.46 -1.39 15.39
N THR A 364 -1.09 -0.44 16.26
CA THR A 364 -1.30 -0.59 17.71
C THR A 364 -2.76 -0.94 18.02
N VAL A 365 -3.73 -0.36 17.31
CA VAL A 365 -5.16 -0.68 17.50
C VAL A 365 -5.54 -2.10 17.01
N LEU A 366 -4.75 -2.68 16.11
CA LEU A 366 -4.99 -3.98 15.48
C LEU A 366 -4.33 -5.14 16.22
N ALA A 367 -3.43 -4.87 17.17
CA ALA A 367 -2.67 -5.89 17.90
C ALA A 367 -3.54 -7.01 18.51
N PRO A 368 -4.74 -6.76 19.07
CA PRO A 368 -5.59 -7.83 19.62
C PRO A 368 -6.01 -8.87 18.58
N ILE A 369 -6.22 -8.46 17.32
CA ILE A 369 -6.56 -9.37 16.22
C ILE A 369 -5.40 -10.34 15.98
N LEU A 370 -4.18 -9.80 15.85
CA LEU A 370 -2.98 -10.60 15.62
C LEU A 370 -2.65 -11.49 16.82
N MET A 371 -2.84 -11.03 18.05
CA MET A 371 -2.65 -11.88 19.24
C MET A 371 -3.72 -12.97 19.38
N GLY A 372 -4.92 -12.75 18.84
CA GLY A 372 -5.96 -13.77 18.75
C GLY A 372 -5.62 -14.85 17.72
N ALA A 373 -5.17 -14.42 16.54
CA ALA A 373 -4.76 -15.31 15.45
C ALA A 373 -3.45 -16.05 15.74
N PHE A 374 -2.52 -15.43 16.47
CA PHE A 374 -1.21 -15.98 16.83
C PHE A 374 -1.01 -15.93 18.35
N PRO A 375 -1.37 -16.99 19.09
CA PRO A 375 -1.32 -17.00 20.56
C PRO A 375 0.06 -16.76 21.18
N ASP A 376 1.14 -16.99 20.42
CA ASP A 376 2.53 -16.79 20.85
C ASP A 376 3.13 -15.46 20.39
N ALA A 377 2.31 -14.55 19.85
CA ALA A 377 2.78 -13.24 19.40
C ALA A 377 3.46 -12.47 20.55
N ARG A 378 4.51 -11.72 20.19
CA ARG A 378 5.29 -10.88 21.11
C ARG A 378 4.98 -9.41 20.85
N LEU A 379 5.04 -8.59 21.89
CA LEU A 379 4.79 -7.16 21.82
C LEU A 379 6.04 -6.38 22.23
N ILE A 380 6.38 -5.34 21.48
CA ILE A 380 7.40 -4.35 21.87
C ILE A 380 6.70 -2.99 21.94
N ARG A 381 6.60 -2.40 23.11
CA ARG A 381 6.22 -0.99 23.24
C ARG A 381 7.46 -0.14 23.05
N MET A 382 7.46 0.67 21.99
CA MET A 382 8.52 1.66 21.77
C MET A 382 8.02 3.03 22.21
N HIS A 383 8.77 3.68 23.10
CA HIS A 383 8.45 5.03 23.56
C HIS A 383 9.69 5.93 23.59
N ARG A 384 9.45 7.24 23.67
CA ARG A 384 10.47 8.29 23.84
C ARG A 384 9.95 9.32 24.84
N ALA A 385 10.83 10.27 25.20
CA ALA A 385 10.42 11.46 25.92
C ALA A 385 9.19 12.12 25.25
N PRO A 386 8.08 12.30 25.99
CA PRO A 386 6.78 12.60 25.40
C PRO A 386 6.73 13.99 24.75
N GLU A 387 7.41 14.98 25.32
CA GLU A 387 7.53 16.34 24.76
C GLU A 387 8.30 16.36 23.43
N LYS A 388 9.34 15.52 23.28
CA LYS A 388 10.05 15.35 22.00
C LYS A 388 9.18 14.68 20.95
N THR A 389 8.33 13.73 21.38
CA THR A 389 7.37 13.04 20.52
C THR A 389 6.30 14.01 20.02
N LEU A 390 5.70 14.78 20.93
CA LEU A 390 4.71 15.82 20.63
C LEU A 390 5.27 16.85 19.64
N LEU A 391 6.47 17.38 19.90
CA LEU A 391 7.17 18.29 18.98
C LEU A 391 7.30 17.69 17.57
N SER A 392 7.62 16.39 17.51
CA SER A 392 7.82 15.67 16.25
C SER A 392 6.51 15.34 15.51
N LEU A 393 5.40 15.19 16.23
CA LEU A 393 4.06 14.95 15.68
C LEU A 393 3.42 16.24 15.18
N ALA A 394 3.34 17.26 16.05
CA ALA A 394 2.63 18.50 15.79
C ALA A 394 3.28 19.35 14.68
N TYR A 395 4.62 19.42 14.65
CA TYR A 395 5.32 20.44 13.85
C TYR A 395 6.23 19.89 12.75
N LYS A 396 6.10 18.59 12.43
CA LYS A 396 6.77 17.97 11.26
C LYS A 396 5.76 17.46 10.23
N ASN A 397 4.63 18.17 10.12
CA ASN A 397 3.51 17.94 9.20
C ASN A 397 2.91 16.53 9.24
N GLN A 398 3.23 15.70 10.25
CA GLN A 398 2.80 14.29 10.30
C GLN A 398 1.35 14.14 10.71
N PHE A 399 0.82 15.04 11.53
CA PHE A 399 -0.59 14.98 11.92
C PHE A 399 -1.55 15.31 10.76
N GLY A 400 -1.07 16.02 9.73
CA GLY A 400 -1.78 16.18 8.46
C GLY A 400 -1.98 14.85 7.72
N TYR A 401 -1.07 13.89 7.91
CA TYR A 401 -1.11 12.56 7.31
C TYR A 401 -1.73 11.55 8.28
N ARG A 402 -3.04 11.31 8.13
CA ARG A 402 -3.74 10.08 8.51
C ARG A 402 -3.22 9.38 9.80
N GLN A 403 -3.50 9.96 10.97
CA GLN A 403 -3.28 9.35 12.30
C GLN A 403 -4.59 8.85 12.91
N LEU A 404 -4.52 8.11 14.04
CA LEU A 404 -5.70 7.91 14.90
C LEU A 404 -6.09 9.27 15.50
N ARG A 405 -7.39 9.61 15.43
CA ARG A 405 -7.87 10.96 15.72
C ARG A 405 -8.95 10.97 16.79
N HIS A 406 -9.05 12.11 17.45
CA HIS A 406 -10.25 12.48 18.18
C HIS A 406 -11.33 12.91 17.18
N LEU A 407 -12.41 12.17 17.13
CA LEU A 407 -13.51 12.26 16.18
C LEU A 407 -14.81 12.27 16.96
N LYS A 408 -15.63 13.28 16.73
CA LYS A 408 -17.04 13.20 17.11
C LYS A 408 -17.67 12.16 16.23
N SER A 409 -18.28 11.14 16.82
CA SER A 409 -18.75 9.99 16.06
C SER A 409 -20.03 9.40 16.61
N ARG A 410 -20.61 8.52 15.81
CA ARG A 410 -21.68 7.60 16.20
C ARG A 410 -21.42 6.29 15.47
N PHE A 411 -21.49 5.20 16.21
CA PHE A 411 -21.44 3.85 15.67
C PHE A 411 -22.85 3.27 15.67
N ASP A 412 -23.32 2.81 14.52
CA ASP A 412 -24.59 2.10 14.41
C ASP A 412 -24.30 0.60 14.36
N LYS A 413 -24.68 -0.12 15.41
CA LYS A 413 -24.35 -1.54 15.58
C LYS A 413 -25.09 -2.47 14.63
N ASP A 414 -26.29 -2.09 14.20
CA ASP A 414 -27.17 -2.93 13.41
C ASP A 414 -26.73 -2.91 11.94
N THR A 415 -26.24 -1.76 11.49
CA THR A 415 -25.69 -1.55 10.15
C THR A 415 -24.17 -1.72 10.07
N GLY A 416 -23.47 -1.61 11.21
CA GLY A 416 -22.02 -1.54 11.28
C GLY A 416 -21.43 -0.20 10.81
N GLU A 417 -22.28 0.80 10.58
CA GLU A 417 -21.88 2.09 10.01
C GLU A 417 -21.14 2.95 11.04
N PHE A 418 -19.97 3.46 10.64
CA PHE A 418 -19.19 4.42 11.42
C PHE A 418 -19.30 5.80 10.80
N VAL A 419 -20.12 6.65 11.41
CA VAL A 419 -20.31 8.04 11.00
C VAL A 419 -19.46 8.94 11.90
N PHE A 420 -18.61 9.76 11.30
CA PHE A 420 -17.69 10.60 12.06
C PHE A 420 -17.47 11.98 11.47
N ARG A 421 -17.00 12.88 12.33
CA ARG A 421 -16.50 14.20 11.98
C ARG A 421 -15.28 14.53 12.83
N ARG A 422 -14.28 15.18 12.23
CA ARG A 422 -13.16 15.76 12.98
C ARG A 422 -13.68 16.80 13.98
N ASP A 423 -13.16 16.75 15.20
CA ASP A 423 -13.44 17.79 16.17
C ASP A 423 -12.56 19.03 15.92
N ARG A 424 -13.16 20.07 15.36
CA ARG A 424 -12.43 21.29 14.96
C ARG A 424 -12.16 22.24 16.12
N SER A 425 -12.68 21.98 17.33
CA SER A 425 -12.40 22.81 18.51
C SER A 425 -11.08 22.47 19.21
N LEU A 426 -10.48 21.33 18.88
CA LEU A 426 -9.23 20.90 19.51
C LEU A 426 -8.01 21.59 18.92
N THR A 427 -7.04 21.90 19.77
CA THR A 427 -5.71 22.33 19.33
C THR A 427 -4.94 21.14 18.75
N ILE A 428 -3.88 21.42 17.98
CA ILE A 428 -3.02 20.36 17.44
C ILE A 428 -2.35 19.56 18.56
N GLU A 429 -2.00 20.22 19.67
CA GLU A 429 -1.43 19.59 20.85
C GLU A 429 -2.42 18.62 21.51
N GLN A 430 -3.69 19.00 21.63
CA GLN A 430 -4.75 18.11 22.13
C GLN A 430 -4.98 16.92 21.21
N GLU A 431 -5.00 17.12 19.88
CA GLU A 431 -5.14 16.02 18.94
C GLU A 431 -3.94 15.05 19.00
N CYS A 432 -2.71 15.57 19.14
CA CYS A 432 -1.52 14.75 19.32
C CYS A 432 -1.54 14.03 20.67
N ALA A 433 -1.94 14.71 21.75
CA ALA A 433 -2.07 14.14 23.08
C ALA A 433 -3.08 12.99 23.11
N TRP A 434 -4.23 13.14 22.44
CA TRP A 434 -5.20 12.06 22.25
C TRP A 434 -4.54 10.82 21.65
N TYR A 435 -3.85 11.00 20.53
CA TYR A 435 -3.22 9.87 19.84
C TYR A 435 -2.15 9.20 20.72
N MET A 436 -1.30 9.99 21.37
CA MET A 436 -0.27 9.49 22.25
C MET A 436 -0.86 8.72 23.43
N TYR A 437 -1.84 9.32 24.12
CA TYR A 437 -2.50 8.73 25.27
C TYR A 437 -3.24 7.43 24.93
N VAL A 438 -4.02 7.41 23.84
CA VAL A 438 -4.74 6.20 23.42
C VAL A 438 -3.76 5.06 23.10
N THR A 439 -2.64 5.37 22.46
CA THR A 439 -1.61 4.37 22.15
C THR A 439 -1.00 3.81 23.45
N ASP A 440 -0.67 4.68 24.40
CA ASP A 440 -0.11 4.28 25.70
C ASP A 440 -1.12 3.45 26.52
N LEU A 441 -2.38 3.87 26.55
CA LEU A 441 -3.49 3.17 27.21
C LEU A 441 -3.68 1.77 26.62
N LEU A 442 -3.71 1.65 25.29
CA LEU A 442 -3.83 0.35 24.61
C LEU A 442 -2.61 -0.53 24.89
N ALA A 443 -1.39 0.02 24.84
CA ALA A 443 -0.19 -0.75 25.13
C ALA A 443 -0.17 -1.29 26.57
N ASP A 444 -0.60 -0.48 27.54
CA ASP A 444 -0.76 -0.91 28.92
C ASP A 444 -1.85 -1.98 29.07
N ILE A 445 -3.02 -1.81 28.42
CA ILE A 445 -4.07 -2.83 28.39
C ILE A 445 -3.54 -4.14 27.81
N TYR A 446 -2.81 -4.11 26.69
CA TYR A 446 -2.29 -5.35 26.09
C TYR A 446 -1.27 -6.02 27.00
N ARG A 447 -0.42 -5.23 27.66
CA ARG A 447 0.53 -5.73 28.65
C ARG A 447 -0.17 -6.42 29.82
N THR A 448 -1.24 -5.84 30.36
CA THR A 448 -1.91 -6.36 31.56
C THR A 448 -2.94 -7.44 31.26
N GLU A 449 -3.61 -7.37 30.12
CA GLU A 449 -4.76 -8.24 29.80
C GLU A 449 -4.42 -9.39 28.86
N LEU A 450 -3.49 -9.18 27.93
CA LEU A 450 -3.28 -10.10 26.81
C LEU A 450 -1.90 -10.77 26.82
N ALA A 451 -0.85 -10.01 27.15
CA ALA A 451 0.52 -10.49 27.08
C ALA A 451 0.82 -11.45 28.24
N ARG A 452 1.23 -12.67 27.89
CA ARG A 452 1.78 -13.62 28.87
C ARG A 452 3.17 -13.18 29.33
N PRO A 453 3.67 -13.67 30.48
CA PRO A 453 5.04 -13.40 30.92
C PRO A 453 6.06 -13.68 29.82
N GLY A 454 7.02 -12.76 29.63
CA GLY A 454 8.04 -12.87 28.58
C GLY A 454 7.59 -12.53 27.16
N ARG A 455 6.33 -12.12 26.94
CA ARG A 455 5.80 -11.73 25.62
C ARG A 455 5.65 -10.21 25.43
N PHE A 456 6.08 -9.41 26.39
CA PHE A 456 6.04 -7.95 26.31
C PHE A 456 7.39 -7.36 26.68
N LEU A 457 7.92 -6.47 25.84
CA LEU A 457 9.10 -5.67 26.10
C LEU A 457 8.72 -4.19 26.07
N ASP A 458 9.00 -3.46 27.14
CA ASP A 458 8.94 -2.00 27.14
C ASP A 458 10.32 -1.43 26.81
N LEU A 459 10.39 -0.60 25.77
CA LEU A 459 11.66 -0.17 25.17
C LEU A 459 11.72 1.36 25.09
N ASP A 460 12.53 1.95 25.97
CA ASP A 460 12.90 3.35 25.89
C ASP A 460 13.91 3.56 24.76
N MET A 461 13.45 4.20 23.69
CA MET A 461 14.26 4.43 22.51
C MET A 461 15.37 5.46 22.74
N GLU A 462 15.30 6.32 23.77
CA GLU A 462 16.43 7.18 24.12
C GLU A 462 17.62 6.36 24.64
N GLN A 463 17.37 5.26 25.36
CA GLN A 463 18.43 4.32 25.80
C GLN A 463 19.01 3.54 24.62
N VAL A 464 18.17 3.10 23.69
CA VAL A 464 18.60 2.38 22.49
C VAL A 464 19.45 3.28 21.59
N PHE A 465 19.03 4.52 21.33
CA PHE A 465 19.82 5.49 20.58
C PHE A 465 21.10 5.91 21.31
N GLY A 466 21.06 5.96 22.65
CA GLY A 466 22.23 6.18 23.49
C GLY A 466 23.19 4.97 23.57
N LEU A 467 22.88 3.87 22.87
CA LEU A 467 23.65 2.62 22.89
C LEU A 467 23.84 2.03 24.29
N ALA A 468 22.83 2.17 25.16
CA ALA A 468 22.86 1.58 26.49
C ALA A 468 22.91 0.05 26.40
N ALA A 469 23.99 -0.55 26.92
CA ALA A 469 24.25 -1.99 26.79
C ALA A 469 23.09 -2.87 27.32
N GLY A 470 22.43 -2.45 28.41
CA GLY A 470 21.28 -3.16 28.97
C GLY A 470 20.07 -3.18 28.04
N ALA A 471 19.74 -2.04 27.42
CA ALA A 471 18.61 -1.93 26.51
C ALA A 471 18.82 -2.73 25.21
N ILE A 472 20.03 -2.66 24.63
CA ILE A 472 20.37 -3.42 23.43
C ILE A 472 20.35 -4.92 23.71
N ARG A 473 20.92 -5.35 24.84
CA ARG A 473 20.90 -6.77 25.24
C ARG A 473 19.47 -7.27 25.43
N HIS A 474 18.62 -6.53 26.16
CA HIS A 474 17.21 -6.93 26.32
C HIS A 474 16.46 -7.01 24.99
N LEU A 475 16.73 -6.09 24.05
CA LEU A 475 16.14 -6.15 22.71
C LEU A 475 16.59 -7.39 21.93
N SER A 476 17.91 -7.66 21.93
CA SER A 476 18.50 -8.84 21.28
C SER A 476 17.95 -10.14 21.87
N ASP A 477 17.97 -10.28 23.21
CA ASP A 477 17.46 -11.44 23.93
C ASP A 477 15.96 -11.64 23.68
N PHE A 478 15.17 -10.56 23.70
CA PHE A 478 13.72 -10.65 23.50
C PHE A 478 13.35 -11.05 22.07
N LEU A 479 14.12 -10.61 21.08
CA LEU A 479 13.91 -10.95 19.67
C LEU A 479 14.53 -12.29 19.28
N ASP A 480 15.45 -12.82 20.10
CA ASP A 480 16.32 -13.96 19.78
C ASP A 480 17.17 -13.69 18.54
N ASP A 481 17.80 -12.50 18.52
CA ASP A 481 18.60 -12.05 17.38
C ASP A 481 19.99 -11.55 17.82
N PRO A 482 21.04 -12.38 17.68
CA PRO A 482 22.41 -12.02 18.06
C PRO A 482 23.04 -10.97 17.13
N ALA A 483 22.44 -10.66 15.97
CA ALA A 483 22.94 -9.62 15.08
C ALA A 483 22.66 -8.20 15.64
N ILE A 484 21.75 -8.09 16.60
CA ILE A 484 21.44 -6.84 17.30
C ILE A 484 22.50 -6.58 18.37
N THR A 485 23.59 -5.95 17.94
CA THR A 485 24.72 -5.56 18.80
C THR A 485 24.84 -4.04 18.93
N PRO A 486 25.59 -3.52 19.91
CA PRO A 486 25.90 -2.09 19.97
C PRO A 486 26.55 -1.56 18.70
N GLU A 487 27.37 -2.36 18.03
CA GLU A 487 28.03 -2.01 16.77
C GLU A 487 27.02 -1.88 15.62
N THR A 488 26.12 -2.86 15.46
CA THR A 488 25.07 -2.81 14.43
C THR A 488 24.10 -1.65 14.68
N CYS A 489 23.70 -1.44 15.94
CA CYS A 489 22.87 -0.30 16.33
C CYS A 489 23.56 1.03 15.99
N ARG A 490 24.87 1.16 16.29
CA ARG A 490 25.64 2.37 15.95
C ARG A 490 25.69 2.61 14.45
N ASP A 491 25.99 1.58 13.65
CA ASP A 491 26.02 1.67 12.19
C ASP A 491 24.68 2.21 11.67
N VAL A 492 23.58 1.54 12.00
CA VAL A 492 22.24 1.88 11.50
C VAL A 492 21.79 3.26 12.00
N PHE A 493 21.89 3.54 13.29
CA PHE A 493 21.35 4.79 13.86
C PHE A 493 22.19 6.03 13.55
N SER A 494 23.43 5.86 13.10
CA SER A 494 24.26 6.96 12.58
C SER A 494 23.80 7.44 11.20
N GLN A 495 23.05 6.62 10.47
CA GLN A 495 22.57 6.95 9.14
C GLN A 495 21.38 7.90 9.21
N ARG A 496 21.33 8.86 8.28
CA ARG A 496 20.20 9.77 8.15
C ARG A 496 19.06 9.08 7.40
N ILE A 497 18.30 8.25 8.11
CA ILE A 497 17.23 7.42 7.52
C ILE A 497 15.98 8.23 7.15
N ASN A 498 15.84 9.48 7.62
CA ASN A 498 14.67 10.32 7.34
C ASN A 498 15.09 11.71 6.84
N GLU A 499 15.08 11.89 5.51
CA GLU A 499 15.20 13.19 4.86
C GLU A 499 13.86 13.93 4.95
N LYS A 500 13.72 14.77 5.97
CA LYS A 500 12.52 15.58 6.19
C LYS A 500 12.58 16.80 5.29
N SER A 501 11.86 16.74 4.17
CA SER A 501 11.82 17.80 3.14
C SER A 501 10.90 18.99 3.49
N PHE A 502 10.06 18.89 4.52
CA PHE A 502 9.11 19.95 4.87
C PHE A 502 9.11 20.22 6.38
N TYR A 503 9.82 21.25 6.81
CA TYR A 503 9.73 21.82 8.15
C TYR A 503 9.01 23.16 8.08
N THR A 504 7.77 23.21 8.56
CA THR A 504 7.16 24.45 9.06
C THR A 504 7.41 24.50 10.57
N PHE A 505 8.69 24.55 10.96
CA PHE A 505 9.07 24.63 12.37
C PHE A 505 9.09 26.10 12.80
N ASP A 506 8.17 26.46 13.70
CA ASP A 506 8.20 27.72 14.43
C ASP A 506 8.94 27.48 15.76
N PRO A 507 10.16 28.05 15.96
CA PRO A 507 10.94 27.85 17.17
C PRO A 507 10.22 28.26 18.45
N VAL A 508 9.32 29.26 18.38
CA VAL A 508 8.53 29.72 19.53
C VAL A 508 7.50 28.67 19.93
N ARG A 509 6.96 27.93 18.97
CA ARG A 509 6.05 26.79 19.22
C ARG A 509 6.78 25.53 19.66
N GLY A 510 8.10 25.47 19.45
CA GLY A 510 8.95 24.32 19.76
C GLY A 510 9.54 24.28 21.17
N ASP A 511 9.16 25.18 22.08
CA ASP A 511 9.59 25.14 23.49
C ASP A 511 9.10 23.85 24.18
N LEU A 512 10.06 22.99 24.56
CA LEU A 512 9.79 21.70 25.19
C LEU A 512 9.12 21.83 26.56
N ALA A 513 9.41 22.88 27.32
CA ALA A 513 8.81 23.06 28.64
C ALA A 513 7.32 23.39 28.52
N ARG A 514 6.97 24.27 27.58
CA ARG A 514 5.57 24.58 27.24
C ARG A 514 4.84 23.32 26.73
N LEU A 515 5.46 22.57 25.83
CA LEU A 515 4.86 21.34 25.28
C LEU A 515 4.64 20.27 26.34
N ALA A 516 5.56 20.12 27.29
CA ALA A 516 5.38 19.24 28.43
C ALA A 516 4.16 19.65 29.28
N ALA A 517 4.02 20.94 29.58
CA ALA A 517 2.89 21.45 30.36
C ALA A 517 1.53 21.27 29.65
N GLU A 518 1.46 21.53 28.34
CA GLU A 518 0.24 21.29 27.54
C GLU A 518 -0.12 19.80 27.51
N LEU A 519 0.89 18.93 27.39
CA LEU A 519 0.66 17.49 27.38
C LEU A 519 0.18 16.99 28.75
N GLU A 520 0.78 17.45 29.84
CA GLU A 520 0.35 17.12 31.21
C GLU A 520 -1.11 17.51 31.44
N LYS A 521 -1.49 18.72 31.03
CA LYS A 521 -2.88 19.19 31.10
C LYS A 521 -3.82 18.29 30.29
N ALA A 522 -3.45 17.95 29.06
CA ALA A 522 -4.26 17.10 28.19
C ALA A 522 -4.39 15.67 28.75
N TYR A 523 -3.31 15.08 29.25
CA TYR A 523 -3.31 13.75 29.85
C TYR A 523 -4.16 13.71 31.12
N THR A 524 -4.07 14.74 31.96
CA THR A 524 -4.92 14.87 33.15
C THR A 524 -6.41 14.87 32.80
N ALA A 525 -6.80 15.60 31.74
CA ALA A 525 -8.18 15.60 31.25
C ALA A 525 -8.61 14.21 30.73
N LEU A 526 -7.75 13.54 29.95
CA LEU A 526 -8.05 12.21 29.42
C LEU A 526 -8.14 11.14 30.51
N GLU A 527 -7.30 11.22 31.56
CA GLU A 527 -7.33 10.30 32.70
C GLU A 527 -8.53 10.55 33.62
N GLY A 528 -8.86 11.81 33.88
CA GLY A 528 -9.92 12.19 34.82
C GLY A 528 -11.33 12.14 34.21
N GLU A 529 -11.48 12.66 33.00
CA GLU A 529 -12.78 12.87 32.35
C GLU A 529 -13.02 11.90 31.18
N GLY A 530 -11.98 11.18 30.75
CA GLY A 530 -12.05 10.29 29.58
C GLY A 530 -12.04 11.02 28.24
N GLY A 531 -11.93 12.36 28.22
CA GLY A 531 -12.04 13.15 27.00
C GLY A 531 -11.56 14.58 27.20
N PHE A 532 -11.76 15.42 26.17
CA PHE A 532 -11.62 16.86 26.27
C PHE A 532 -13.04 17.43 26.31
N GLY A 533 -13.50 17.88 27.49
CA GLY A 533 -14.87 18.35 27.74
C GLY A 533 -15.44 19.35 26.74
#